data_AF-A0A7J8AZ51-F1
#
_entry.id   AF-A0A7J8AZ51-F1
#
_cell.length_a   1.000
_cell.length_b   1.000
_cell.length_c   1.000
_cell.angle_alpha   90.00
_cell.angle_beta   90.00
_cell.angle_gamma   90.00
#
_symmetry.space_group_name_H-M   'P 1'
#
loop_
_entity.id
_entity.type
_entity.pdbx_description
1 polymer ?
#
loop_
_entity_poly.entity_id
_entity_poly.type
_entity_poly.pdbx_seq_one_letter_code
_entity_poly.pdbx_strand_id
1 'polypeptide(L)'
;MLTKNVDLVKDAHEEMERAVEECDPYHGLLNDDEEDNSDSHGDEQDHVLGCPNNQDSYWSEEDQELIIPCLALVRASKACLKKVRVSVAENGKKDQVTQLDDIVDISDEISPSVDDLALSIYPPMCYLTVRMSAAKLVSVLKKALEITKASHVTPQPEDSWIPLLINAIDHCMDRIKELTQNELEL
;
A
#
# COMPACT_ATOMS: atom_id res chain seq x y z
N MET A 1 6.25 -16.51 -12.33
CA MET A 1 5.20 -15.49 -12.17
C MET A 1 5.25 -14.83 -10.79
N LEU A 2 5.24 -15.58 -9.68
CA LEU A 2 5.28 -15.01 -8.31
C LEU A 2 6.37 -13.94 -8.06
N THR A 3 7.59 -14.10 -8.57
CA THR A 3 8.65 -13.09 -8.42
C THR A 3 8.26 -11.76 -9.06
N LYS A 4 7.64 -11.78 -10.25
CA LYS A 4 7.17 -10.58 -10.93
C LYS A 4 6.15 -9.83 -10.07
N ASN A 5 5.20 -10.53 -9.44
CA ASN A 5 4.20 -9.88 -8.57
C ASN A 5 4.85 -9.31 -7.30
N VAL A 6 5.84 -9.99 -6.73
CA VAL A 6 6.60 -9.45 -5.59
C VAL A 6 7.27 -8.13 -5.97
N ASP A 7 7.86 -8.06 -7.16
CA ASP A 7 8.57 -6.87 -7.64
C ASP A 7 7.59 -5.75 -7.98
N LEU A 8 6.49 -6.02 -8.67
CA LEU A 8 5.44 -5.02 -8.97
C LEU A 8 4.84 -4.41 -7.68
N VAL A 9 4.49 -5.23 -6.69
CA VAL A 9 3.94 -4.74 -5.42
C VAL A 9 5.01 -3.98 -4.62
N LYS A 10 6.29 -4.35 -4.76
CA LYS A 10 7.40 -3.61 -4.16
C LYS A 10 7.53 -2.23 -4.82
N ASP A 11 7.51 -2.15 -6.14
CA ASP A 11 7.66 -0.91 -6.88
C ASP A 11 6.50 0.05 -6.58
N ALA A 12 5.25 -0.46 -6.53
CA ALA A 12 4.08 0.33 -6.13
C ALA A 12 4.19 0.87 -4.70
N HIS A 13 4.63 0.04 -3.74
CA HIS A 13 4.85 0.49 -2.36
C HIS A 13 5.91 1.60 -2.28
N GLU A 14 7.02 1.45 -2.99
CA GLU A 14 8.09 2.45 -3.01
C GLU A 14 7.68 3.75 -3.73
N GLU A 15 6.83 3.65 -4.76
CA GLU A 15 6.22 4.80 -5.41
C GLU A 15 5.29 5.57 -4.47
N MET A 16 4.40 4.87 -3.76
CA MET A 16 3.50 5.48 -2.79
C MET A 16 4.27 6.12 -1.62
N GLU A 17 5.30 5.45 -1.09
CA GLU A 17 6.14 6.01 0.00
C GLU A 17 6.85 7.29 -0.45
N ARG A 18 7.51 7.27 -1.62
CA ARG A 18 8.17 8.48 -2.15
C ARG A 18 7.19 9.61 -2.38
N ALA A 19 6.00 9.33 -2.91
CA ALA A 19 5.02 10.37 -3.16
C ALA A 19 4.60 11.08 -1.86
N VAL A 20 4.39 10.32 -0.79
CA VAL A 20 4.07 10.87 0.55
C VAL A 20 5.23 11.68 1.11
N GLU A 21 6.47 11.21 0.97
CA GLU A 21 7.68 11.92 1.42
C GLU A 21 7.90 13.24 0.66
N GLU A 22 7.70 13.26 -0.66
CA GLU A 22 7.86 14.45 -1.51
C GLU A 22 6.78 15.52 -1.26
N CYS A 23 5.61 15.13 -0.76
CA CYS A 23 4.52 16.03 -0.41
C CYS A 23 4.62 16.59 1.03
N ASP A 24 5.66 16.27 1.79
CA ASP A 24 5.89 16.86 3.10
C ASP A 24 6.21 18.37 2.96
N PRO A 25 5.38 19.28 3.53
CA PRO A 25 5.62 20.73 3.50
C PRO A 25 7.00 21.16 4.02
N TYR A 26 7.69 20.32 4.79
CA TYR A 26 9.01 20.59 5.35
C TYR A 26 10.17 20.06 4.48
N HIS A 27 9.91 19.30 3.41
CA HIS A 27 10.95 18.69 2.57
C HIS A 27 11.83 19.73 1.85
N GLY A 28 11.33 20.94 1.60
CA GLY A 28 12.09 22.03 0.98
C GLY A 28 12.80 22.97 1.97
N LEU A 29 12.44 22.94 3.26
CA LEU A 29 12.93 23.91 4.26
C LEU A 29 14.27 23.52 4.91
N LEU A 30 14.71 22.27 4.75
CA LEU A 30 15.94 21.75 5.35
C LEU A 30 17.11 21.62 4.36
N ASN A 31 16.92 22.00 3.09
CA ASN A 31 17.96 21.95 2.06
C ASN A 31 18.58 23.32 1.73
N ASP A 32 18.25 24.38 2.48
CA ASP A 32 18.77 25.74 2.29
C ASP A 32 19.80 26.17 3.37
N ASP A 33 20.36 25.23 4.12
CA ASP A 33 21.62 25.48 4.80
C ASP A 33 22.75 25.09 3.84
N GLU A 34 23.21 26.03 3.01
CA GLU A 34 24.62 26.38 2.73
C GLU A 34 24.71 27.49 1.64
N GLU A 35 25.01 28.71 2.11
CA GLU A 35 25.83 29.75 1.47
C GLU A 35 25.37 30.40 0.14
N ASP A 36 24.76 31.59 0.21
CA ASP A 36 25.42 32.77 -0.37
C ASP A 36 25.01 34.08 0.32
N ASN A 37 26.03 34.86 0.65
CA ASN A 37 25.98 36.09 1.41
C ASN A 37 25.93 37.26 0.42
N SER A 38 24.78 37.89 0.21
CA SER A 38 24.74 39.17 -0.50
C SER A 38 23.63 40.09 0.01
N ASP A 39 24.05 41.14 0.70
CA ASP A 39 23.27 42.31 1.09
C ASP A 39 22.60 43.00 -0.13
N SER A 40 21.27 43.15 -0.10
CA SER A 40 20.62 44.34 -0.65
C SER A 40 19.22 44.55 -0.08
N HIS A 41 19.08 45.71 0.59
CA HIS A 41 17.84 46.32 1.05
C HIS A 41 16.80 46.54 -0.07
N GLY A 42 15.52 46.35 0.25
CA GLY A 42 14.44 47.02 -0.48
C GLY A 42 13.04 46.41 -0.31
N ASP A 43 12.28 47.00 0.61
CA ASP A 43 10.81 47.15 0.64
C ASP A 43 9.87 45.92 0.59
N GLU A 44 9.28 45.73 1.77
CA GLU A 44 7.91 45.31 2.06
C GLU A 44 6.90 45.52 0.90
N GLN A 45 6.49 44.41 0.29
CA GLN A 45 5.12 44.09 -0.12
C GLN A 45 5.15 42.67 -0.70
N ASP A 46 5.17 41.68 0.18
CA ASP A 46 4.89 40.29 -0.20
C ASP A 46 3.39 40.17 -0.51
N HIS A 47 3.04 40.64 -1.69
CA HIS A 47 1.81 40.33 -2.35
C HIS A 47 1.93 38.85 -2.72
N VAL A 48 1.59 37.95 -1.79
CA VAL A 48 1.33 36.52 -2.07
C VAL A 48 0.16 36.48 -3.03
N LEU A 49 0.50 36.67 -4.31
CA LEU A 49 -0.38 36.55 -5.46
C LEU A 49 -0.90 35.13 -5.44
N GLY A 50 -2.22 35.00 -5.30
CA GLY A 50 -2.91 33.74 -5.10
C GLY A 50 -2.41 32.65 -6.04
N CYS A 51 -1.80 31.63 -5.46
CA CYS A 51 -1.90 30.30 -6.02
C CYS A 51 -3.40 29.99 -6.11
N PRO A 52 -3.93 29.57 -7.28
CA PRO A 52 -5.26 28.99 -7.34
C PRO A 52 -5.37 27.95 -6.23
N ASN A 53 -6.50 27.95 -5.53
CA ASN A 53 -6.81 27.03 -4.44
C ASN A 53 -6.81 25.57 -4.96
N ASN A 54 -5.63 25.00 -5.21
CA ASN A 54 -5.41 23.63 -5.67
C ASN A 54 -5.53 22.65 -4.48
N GLN A 55 -6.51 22.85 -3.59
CA GLN A 55 -6.75 21.94 -2.46
C GLN A 55 -6.95 20.49 -2.93
N ASP A 56 -7.49 20.29 -4.14
CA ASP A 56 -7.69 18.96 -4.74
C ASP A 56 -6.39 18.30 -5.24
N SER A 57 -5.24 18.98 -5.18
CA SER A 57 -3.94 18.49 -5.65
C SER A 57 -2.99 18.04 -4.55
N TYR A 58 -3.37 18.20 -3.27
CA TYR A 58 -2.54 17.87 -2.12
C TYR A 58 -3.29 16.96 -1.16
N TRP A 59 -2.54 16.16 -0.40
CA TRP A 59 -3.08 15.40 0.73
C TRP A 59 -3.31 16.29 1.94
N SER A 60 -4.48 16.19 2.55
CA SER A 60 -4.74 16.75 3.88
C SER A 60 -4.06 15.94 4.99
N GLU A 61 -4.08 16.44 6.23
CA GLU A 61 -3.58 15.67 7.38
C GLU A 61 -4.39 14.37 7.59
N GLU A 62 -5.70 14.42 7.36
CA GLU A 62 -6.58 13.25 7.42
C GLU A 62 -6.28 12.25 6.29
N ASP A 63 -5.96 12.73 5.08
CA ASP A 63 -5.51 11.87 3.97
C ASP A 63 -4.22 11.15 4.37
N GLN A 64 -3.24 11.88 4.92
CA GLN A 64 -1.97 11.32 5.36
C GLN A 64 -2.16 10.26 6.46
N GLU A 65 -3.06 10.51 7.43
CA GLU A 65 -3.41 9.53 8.46
C GLU A 65 -4.01 8.25 7.86
N LEU A 66 -4.84 8.36 6.82
CA LEU A 66 -5.45 7.24 6.09
C LEU A 66 -4.45 6.49 5.19
N ILE A 67 -3.44 7.18 4.63
CA ILE A 67 -2.43 6.55 3.78
C ILE A 67 -1.54 5.60 4.57
N ILE A 68 -1.23 5.90 5.84
CA ILE A 68 -0.39 5.06 6.71
C ILE A 68 -0.86 3.58 6.75
N PRO A 69 -2.12 3.26 7.12
CA PRO A 69 -2.59 1.88 7.10
C PRO A 69 -2.73 1.30 5.67
N CYS A 70 -2.92 2.13 4.63
CA CYS A 70 -2.91 1.67 3.24
C CYS A 70 -1.50 1.19 2.82
N LEU A 71 -0.46 1.96 3.11
CA LEU A 71 0.94 1.56 2.89
C LEU A 71 1.28 0.29 3.66
N ALA A 72 0.85 0.18 4.92
CA ALA A 72 1.05 -1.03 5.72
C ALA A 72 0.36 -2.25 5.10
N LEU A 73 -0.83 -2.09 4.51
CA LEU A 73 -1.55 -3.15 3.79
C LEU A 73 -0.81 -3.58 2.52
N VAL A 74 -0.28 -2.64 1.73
CA VAL A 74 0.55 -2.96 0.55
C VAL A 74 1.83 -3.69 0.98
N ARG A 75 2.45 -3.27 2.09
CA ARG A 75 3.61 -3.96 2.67
C ARG A 75 3.28 -5.39 3.10
N ALA A 76 2.12 -5.61 3.71
CA ALA A 76 1.62 -6.94 4.06
C ALA A 76 1.37 -7.79 2.80
N SER A 77 0.87 -7.18 1.72
CA SER A 77 0.67 -7.84 0.42
C SER A 77 1.98 -8.39 -0.15
N LYS A 78 3.04 -7.57 -0.13
CA LYS A 78 4.40 -7.99 -0.50
C LYS A 78 4.91 -9.14 0.37
N ALA A 79 4.67 -9.08 1.69
CA ALA A 79 5.07 -10.12 2.62
C ALA A 79 4.35 -11.45 2.34
N CYS A 80 3.05 -11.43 2.03
CA CYS A 80 2.28 -12.59 1.62
C CYS A 80 2.89 -13.24 0.37
N LEU A 81 3.07 -12.48 -0.71
CA LEU A 81 3.66 -12.98 -1.96
C LEU A 81 5.06 -13.56 -1.75
N LYS A 82 5.91 -12.89 -0.94
CA LYS A 82 7.24 -13.40 -0.60
C LYS A 82 7.19 -14.74 0.13
N LYS A 83 6.28 -14.88 1.11
CA LYS A 83 6.14 -16.12 1.88
C LYS A 83 5.56 -17.25 1.04
N VAL A 84 4.51 -16.99 0.25
CA VAL A 84 3.95 -17.94 -0.72
C VAL A 84 5.04 -18.43 -1.67
N ARG A 85 5.83 -17.52 -2.25
CA ARG A 85 6.94 -17.88 -3.13
C ARG A 85 7.97 -18.80 -2.46
N VAL A 86 8.35 -18.51 -1.21
CA VAL A 86 9.29 -19.36 -0.45
C VAL A 86 8.69 -20.74 -0.23
N SER A 87 7.43 -20.83 0.22
CA SER A 87 6.74 -22.10 0.43
C SER A 87 6.62 -22.93 -0.86
N VAL A 88 6.31 -22.29 -1.99
CA VAL A 88 6.29 -22.95 -3.31
C VAL A 88 7.69 -23.43 -3.70
N ALA A 89 8.73 -22.65 -3.45
CA ALA A 89 10.11 -23.05 -3.79
C ALA A 89 10.63 -24.21 -2.94
N GLU A 90 10.26 -24.27 -1.66
CA GLU A 90 10.71 -25.29 -0.72
C GLU A 90 9.90 -26.59 -0.83
N ASN A 91 8.58 -26.48 -0.99
CA ASN A 91 7.66 -27.62 -0.86
C ASN A 91 6.91 -27.96 -2.16
N GLY A 92 7.05 -27.14 -3.21
CA GLY A 92 6.37 -27.32 -4.48
C GLY A 92 6.76 -28.63 -5.19
N LYS A 93 5.75 -29.38 -5.65
CA LYS A 93 5.94 -30.64 -6.35
C LYS A 93 5.44 -30.56 -7.79
N LYS A 94 6.25 -31.00 -8.75
CA LYS A 94 5.96 -30.88 -10.19
C LYS A 94 4.73 -31.67 -10.65
N ASP A 95 4.34 -32.71 -9.91
CA ASP A 95 3.15 -33.51 -10.16
C ASP A 95 1.86 -32.85 -9.67
N GLN A 96 1.95 -31.82 -8.83
CA GLN A 96 0.81 -31.09 -8.26
C GLN A 96 0.49 -29.82 -9.06
N VAL A 97 0.48 -29.94 -10.39
CA VAL A 97 0.35 -28.81 -11.33
C VAL A 97 -0.90 -27.96 -11.03
N THR A 98 -2.07 -28.58 -10.87
CA THR A 98 -3.32 -27.86 -10.59
C THR A 98 -3.24 -26.98 -9.34
N GLN A 99 -2.64 -27.46 -8.25
CA GLN A 99 -2.50 -26.66 -7.03
C GLN A 99 -1.50 -25.52 -7.20
N LEU A 100 -0.45 -25.73 -8.01
CA LEU A 100 0.52 -24.66 -8.32
C LEU A 100 -0.11 -23.59 -9.20
N ASP A 101 -0.94 -23.99 -10.17
CA ASP A 101 -1.70 -23.08 -11.02
C ASP A 101 -2.70 -22.27 -10.18
N ASP A 102 -3.48 -22.92 -9.30
CA ASP A 102 -4.41 -22.23 -8.39
C ASP A 102 -3.72 -21.16 -7.52
N ILE A 103 -2.49 -21.43 -7.05
CA ILE A 103 -1.69 -20.47 -6.28
C ILE A 103 -1.22 -19.31 -7.15
N VAL A 104 -0.79 -19.58 -8.38
CA VAL A 104 -0.34 -18.54 -9.31
C VAL A 104 -1.50 -17.64 -9.70
N ASP A 105 -2.65 -18.22 -10.07
CA ASP A 105 -3.84 -17.49 -10.50
C ASP A 105 -4.31 -16.50 -9.43
N ILE A 106 -4.44 -16.94 -8.17
CA ILE A 106 -4.84 -16.03 -7.09
C ILE A 106 -3.74 -15.01 -6.74
N SER A 107 -2.46 -15.37 -6.90
CA SER A 107 -1.35 -14.45 -6.66
C SER A 107 -1.25 -13.36 -7.72
N ASP A 108 -1.72 -13.62 -8.94
CA ASP A 108 -1.77 -12.65 -10.03
C ASP A 108 -2.90 -11.62 -9.83
N GLU A 109 -3.93 -11.92 -9.01
CA GLU A 109 -4.98 -10.96 -8.63
C GLU A 109 -4.49 -9.89 -7.61
N ILE A 110 -3.38 -10.15 -6.91
CA ILE A 110 -2.89 -9.26 -5.84
C ILE A 110 -2.33 -7.96 -6.42
N SER A 111 -1.53 -8.03 -7.49
CA SER A 111 -0.89 -6.83 -8.05
C SER A 111 -1.90 -5.83 -8.61
N PRO A 112 -2.93 -6.23 -9.39
CA PRO A 112 -3.99 -5.31 -9.81
C PRO A 112 -4.79 -4.73 -8.64
N SER A 113 -5.00 -5.51 -7.56
CA SER A 113 -5.72 -5.00 -6.38
C SER A 113 -4.89 -3.99 -5.58
N VAL A 114 -3.55 -4.13 -5.58
CA VAL A 114 -2.64 -3.12 -5.03
C VAL A 114 -2.65 -1.86 -5.90
N ASP A 115 -2.65 -2.02 -7.23
CA ASP A 115 -2.73 -0.90 -8.19
C ASP A 115 -4.03 -0.10 -8.02
N ASP A 116 -5.18 -0.79 -7.90
CA ASP A 116 -6.48 -0.16 -7.62
C ASP A 116 -6.45 0.66 -6.30
N LEU A 117 -5.76 0.15 -5.27
CA LEU A 117 -5.59 0.86 -4.00
C LEU A 117 -4.61 2.03 -4.15
N ALA A 118 -3.49 1.86 -4.85
CA ALA A 118 -2.52 2.92 -5.07
C ALA A 118 -3.16 4.09 -5.84
N LEU A 119 -3.90 3.81 -6.91
CA LEU A 119 -4.61 4.83 -7.68
C LEU A 119 -5.68 5.56 -6.86
N SER A 120 -6.32 4.91 -5.90
CA SER A 120 -7.36 5.54 -5.08
C SER A 120 -6.83 6.45 -3.97
N ILE A 121 -5.54 6.34 -3.63
CA ILE A 121 -4.94 7.19 -2.60
C ILE A 121 -4.44 8.53 -3.13
N TYR A 122 -4.18 8.70 -4.44
CA TYR A 122 -3.70 9.96 -4.98
C TYR A 122 -4.80 11.03 -5.01
N PRO A 123 -4.48 12.33 -4.78
CA PRO A 123 -5.48 13.38 -4.74
C PRO A 123 -6.24 13.57 -6.07
N PRO A 124 -7.52 13.98 -6.02
CA PRO A 124 -8.34 14.13 -4.81
C PRO A 124 -8.79 12.77 -4.26
N MET A 125 -8.56 12.52 -2.96
CA MET A 125 -8.81 11.23 -2.34
C MET A 125 -10.31 11.03 -2.04
N CYS A 126 -10.86 9.88 -2.45
CA CYS A 126 -12.23 9.49 -2.10
C CYS A 126 -12.20 8.36 -1.07
N TYR A 127 -12.56 8.66 0.18
CA TYR A 127 -12.40 7.74 1.32
C TYR A 127 -13.22 6.45 1.13
N LEU A 128 -14.43 6.56 0.57
CA LEU A 128 -15.24 5.41 0.20
C LEU A 128 -14.53 4.53 -0.83
N THR A 129 -13.89 5.12 -1.84
CA THR A 129 -13.15 4.37 -2.87
C THR A 129 -11.95 3.67 -2.26
N VAL A 130 -11.17 4.36 -1.42
CA VAL A 130 -10.02 3.79 -0.68
C VAL A 130 -10.45 2.61 0.18
N ARG A 131 -11.55 2.76 0.94
CA ARG A 131 -12.10 1.69 1.77
C ARG A 131 -12.49 0.46 0.93
N MET A 132 -13.14 0.68 -0.21
CA MET A 132 -13.57 -0.40 -1.11
C MET A 132 -12.39 -1.11 -1.79
N SER A 133 -11.40 -0.36 -2.28
CA SER A 133 -10.18 -0.93 -2.87
C SER A 133 -9.35 -1.69 -1.83
N ALA A 134 -9.22 -1.16 -0.62
CA ALA A 134 -8.55 -1.85 0.49
C ALA A 134 -9.29 -3.15 0.88
N ALA A 135 -10.62 -3.11 0.98
CA ALA A 135 -11.42 -4.31 1.29
C ALA A 135 -11.29 -5.38 0.21
N LYS A 136 -11.26 -5.00 -1.07
CA LYS A 136 -10.99 -5.90 -2.19
C LYS A 136 -9.61 -6.54 -2.06
N LEU A 137 -8.56 -5.75 -1.82
CA LEU A 137 -7.20 -6.25 -1.61
C LEU A 137 -7.13 -7.23 -0.45
N VAL A 138 -7.73 -6.90 0.71
CA VAL A 138 -7.82 -7.80 1.88
C VAL A 138 -8.48 -9.13 1.52
N SER A 139 -9.58 -9.09 0.78
CA SER A 139 -10.27 -10.31 0.34
C SER A 139 -9.39 -11.19 -0.54
N VAL A 140 -8.69 -10.60 -1.51
CA VAL A 140 -7.76 -11.32 -2.40
C VAL A 140 -6.60 -11.92 -1.60
N LEU A 141 -5.99 -11.15 -0.68
CA LEU A 141 -4.89 -11.63 0.16
C LEU A 141 -5.32 -12.81 1.03
N LYS A 142 -6.47 -12.72 1.69
CA LYS A 142 -6.98 -13.81 2.53
C LYS A 142 -7.27 -15.06 1.72
N LYS A 143 -7.87 -14.91 0.53
CA LYS A 143 -8.11 -16.02 -0.40
C LYS A 143 -6.79 -16.66 -0.87
N ALA A 144 -5.77 -15.86 -1.20
CA ALA A 144 -4.44 -16.36 -1.57
C ALA A 144 -3.79 -17.18 -0.44
N LEU A 145 -3.88 -16.67 0.79
CA LEU A 145 -3.37 -17.34 1.98
C LEU A 145 -4.14 -18.63 2.30
N GLU A 146 -5.46 -18.64 2.11
CA GLU A 146 -6.31 -19.83 2.29
C GLU A 146 -5.98 -20.92 1.27
N ILE A 147 -5.88 -20.58 -0.02
CA ILE A 147 -5.47 -21.51 -1.08
C ILE A 147 -4.08 -22.06 -0.80
N THR A 148 -3.13 -21.20 -0.42
CA THR A 148 -1.77 -21.63 -0.06
C THR A 148 -1.77 -22.58 1.13
N LYS A 149 -2.57 -22.29 2.17
CA LYS A 149 -2.73 -23.14 3.36
C LYS A 149 -3.32 -24.51 3.03
N ALA A 150 -4.30 -24.58 2.13
CA ALA A 150 -4.97 -25.81 1.72
C ALA A 150 -4.13 -26.67 0.76
N SER A 151 -3.09 -26.08 0.15
CA SER A 151 -2.22 -26.76 -0.82
C SER A 151 -1.13 -27.60 -0.17
N HIS A 152 -0.48 -28.43 -0.99
CA HIS A 152 0.69 -29.22 -0.62
C HIS A 152 1.93 -28.39 -0.24
N VAL A 153 1.97 -27.08 -0.52
CA VAL A 153 3.14 -26.24 -0.23
C VAL A 153 3.25 -25.82 1.24
N THR A 154 2.21 -26.11 2.03
CA THR A 154 2.16 -25.83 3.49
C THR A 154 2.00 -27.14 4.28
N PRO A 155 3.07 -27.94 4.45
CA PRO A 155 2.98 -29.26 5.09
C PRO A 155 2.76 -29.23 6.61
N GLN A 156 2.97 -28.09 7.27
CA GLN A 156 2.72 -27.88 8.71
C GLN A 156 1.90 -26.61 8.94
N PRO A 157 0.56 -26.70 9.02
CA PRO A 157 -0.32 -25.54 9.18
C PRO A 157 -0.33 -24.96 10.60
N GLU A 158 0.19 -25.69 11.60
CA GLU A 158 0.12 -25.35 13.03
C GLU A 158 1.13 -24.24 13.44
N ASP A 159 2.36 -24.27 12.89
CA ASP A 159 3.44 -23.28 13.11
C ASP A 159 3.52 -22.25 11.96
N SER A 160 2.37 -21.92 11.42
CA SER A 160 2.27 -21.19 10.17
C SER A 160 2.44 -19.69 10.37
N TRP A 161 3.17 -19.06 9.46
CA TRP A 161 3.25 -17.61 9.31
C TRP A 161 1.94 -17.00 8.78
N ILE A 162 1.01 -17.83 8.30
CA ILE A 162 -0.25 -17.39 7.67
C ILE A 162 -1.16 -16.65 8.67
N PRO A 163 -1.47 -17.17 9.87
CA PRO A 163 -2.26 -16.44 10.86
C PRO A 163 -1.66 -15.09 11.26
N LEU A 164 -0.33 -14.98 11.33
CA LEU A 164 0.35 -13.71 11.62
C LEU A 164 0.10 -12.67 10.53
N LEU A 165 0.17 -13.08 9.25
CA LEU A 165 -0.13 -12.19 8.14
C LEU A 165 -1.62 -11.83 8.06
N ILE A 166 -2.52 -12.77 8.33
CA ILE A 166 -3.97 -12.49 8.40
C ILE A 166 -4.24 -11.44 9.47
N ASN A 167 -3.67 -11.59 10.67
CA ASN A 167 -3.85 -10.62 11.75
C ASN A 167 -3.31 -9.23 11.38
N ALA A 168 -2.16 -9.16 10.69
CA ALA A 168 -1.61 -7.89 10.22
C ALA A 168 -2.50 -7.22 9.17
N ILE A 169 -3.05 -8.01 8.23
CA ILE A 169 -4.00 -7.53 7.21
C ILE A 169 -5.28 -7.01 7.88
N ASP A 170 -5.82 -7.75 8.85
CA ASP A 170 -7.03 -7.35 9.58
C ASP A 170 -6.81 -6.07 10.38
N HIS A 171 -5.67 -5.93 11.05
CA HIS A 171 -5.33 -4.70 11.77
C HIS A 171 -5.27 -3.48 10.83
N CYS A 172 -4.67 -3.62 9.64
CA CYS A 172 -4.64 -2.54 8.65
C CYS A 172 -6.06 -2.18 8.19
N MET A 173 -6.89 -3.18 7.89
CA MET A 173 -8.25 -2.95 7.43
C MET A 173 -9.14 -2.33 8.51
N ASP A 174 -9.01 -2.76 9.76
CA ASP A 174 -9.78 -2.19 10.87
C ASP A 174 -9.41 -0.73 11.09
N ARG A 175 -8.12 -0.39 10.99
CA ARG A 175 -7.67 1.01 11.03
C ARG A 175 -8.24 1.84 9.86
N ILE A 176 -8.26 1.30 8.65
CA ILE A 176 -8.90 1.95 7.49
C ILE A 176 -10.40 2.17 7.75
N LYS A 177 -11.08 1.18 8.33
CA LYS A 177 -12.52 1.32 8.64
C LYS A 177 -12.79 2.41 9.66
N GLU A 178 -11.96 2.51 10.70
CA GLU A 178 -12.06 3.54 11.73
C GLU A 178 -11.92 4.94 11.13
N LEU A 179 -10.91 5.16 10.28
CA LEU A 179 -10.63 6.46 9.66
C LEU A 179 -11.65 6.85 8.58
N THR A 180 -12.39 5.89 8.04
CA THR A 180 -13.40 6.12 6.99
C THR A 180 -14.84 5.94 7.50
N GLN A 181 -15.06 5.86 8.81
CA GLN A 181 -16.36 5.54 9.39
C GLN A 181 -17.41 6.62 9.10
N ASN A 182 -17.02 7.89 9.09
CA ASN A 182 -17.92 9.03 8.84
C ASN A 182 -18.57 9.01 7.46
N GLU A 183 -17.94 8.35 6.47
CA GLU A 183 -18.49 8.22 5.10
C GLU A 183 -19.68 7.25 5.00
N LEU A 184 -19.95 6.47 6.05
CA LEU A 184 -21.00 5.44 6.07
C LEU A 184 -22.22 5.83 6.93
N GLU A 185 -22.11 6.90 7.72
CA GLU A 185 -23.15 7.37 8.61
C GLU A 185 -23.92 8.52 7.93
N LEU A 186 -24.98 8.17 7.21
CA LEU A 186 -25.97 9.09 6.62
C LEU A 186 -27.20 9.22 7.53
#